data_AF-A0A4W2DBY9-F1
#
_entry.id   AF-A0A4W2DBY9-F1
#
_cell.length_a   1.000
_cell.length_b   1.000
_cell.length_c   1.000
_cell.angle_alpha   90.00
_cell.angle_beta   90.00
_cell.angle_gamma   90.00
#
_symmetry.space_group_name_H-M   'P 1'
#
loop_
_entity.id
_entity.type
_entity.pdbx_description
1 polymer ?
#
loop_
_entity_poly.entity_id
_entity_poly.type
_entity_poly.pdbx_seq_one_letter_code
_entity_poly.pdbx_strand_id
1 'polypeptide(L)'
;MSSSQLEQAITDLINLFHKYSGSDDTIEKEDLLRLMKDNFPNFLGACEKRGRDYLSNIFEKQDKNKDRKIDFSEFLSLLADIATDYHNHSHGAQLCSGGNQ
;
A
#
# COMPACT_ATOMS: atom_id res chain seq x y z
N MET A 1 1.53 29.14 8.36
CA MET A 1 0.44 28.45 9.09
C MET A 1 0.92 27.05 9.40
N SER A 2 0.62 26.49 10.57
CA SER A 2 0.92 25.08 10.86
C SER A 2 -0.08 24.19 10.15
N SER A 3 0.39 23.17 9.43
CA SER A 3 -0.47 22.17 8.80
C SER A 3 -1.28 21.41 9.87
N SER A 4 -2.53 21.07 9.55
CA SER A 4 -3.30 20.10 10.34
C SER A 4 -2.65 18.71 10.29
N GLN A 5 -2.99 17.84 11.24
CA GLN A 5 -2.48 16.46 11.27
C GLN A 5 -2.79 15.69 9.98
N LEU A 6 -3.96 15.93 9.37
CA LEU A 6 -4.35 15.25 8.13
C LEU A 6 -3.57 15.77 6.92
N GLU A 7 -3.36 17.09 6.81
CA GLU A 7 -2.53 17.65 5.75
C GLU A 7 -1.08 17.15 5.85
N GLN A 8 -0.55 17.01 7.06
CA GLN A 8 0.76 16.41 7.28
C GLN A 8 0.79 14.93 6.86
N ALA A 9 -0.20 14.14 7.25
CA ALA A 9 -0.28 12.72 6.87
C ALA A 9 -0.37 12.52 5.35
N ILE A 10 -1.14 13.35 4.65
CA ILE A 10 -1.20 13.33 3.18
C ILE A 10 0.15 13.72 2.56
N THR A 11 0.82 14.74 3.12
CA THR A 11 2.15 15.16 2.66
C THR A 11 3.18 14.05 2.86
N ASP A 12 3.15 13.37 4.01
CA ASP A 12 4.06 12.26 4.31
C ASP A 12 3.83 11.07 3.38
N LEU A 13 2.57 10.79 3.02
CA LEU A 13 2.20 9.76 2.05
C LEU A 13 2.71 10.08 0.65
N ILE A 14 2.59 11.33 0.20
CA ILE A 14 3.13 11.78 -1.09
C ILE A 14 4.67 11.67 -1.10
N ASN A 15 5.33 12.11 -0.02
CA ASN A 15 6.78 11.99 0.12
C ASN A 15 7.24 10.53 0.12
N LEU A 16 6.45 9.64 0.72
CA LEU A 16 6.71 8.22 0.68
C LEU A 16 6.61 7.66 -0.74
N PHE A 17 5.59 8.04 -1.51
CA PHE A 17 5.47 7.65 -2.91
C PHE A 17 6.69 8.11 -3.73
N HIS A 18 7.07 9.39 -3.63
CA HIS A 18 8.24 9.94 -4.32
C HIS A 18 9.57 9.27 -3.94
N LYS A 19 9.68 8.69 -2.73
CA LYS A 19 10.88 7.94 -2.31
C LYS A 19 11.08 6.66 -3.13
N TYR A 20 9.99 6.06 -3.61
CA TYR A 20 10.03 4.80 -4.37
C TYR A 20 9.72 4.98 -5.86
N SER A 21 9.28 6.16 -6.30
CA SER A 21 9.00 6.43 -7.71
C SER A 21 10.25 6.77 -8.52
N GLY A 22 10.20 6.45 -9.82
CA GLY A 22 11.21 6.80 -10.81
C GLY A 22 11.05 8.21 -11.37
N SER A 23 11.85 8.54 -12.39
CA SER A 23 11.83 9.88 -13.03
C SER A 23 10.54 10.22 -13.75
N ASP A 24 9.69 9.24 -14.04
CA ASP A 24 8.38 9.39 -14.67
C ASP A 24 7.22 9.41 -13.66
N ASP A 25 7.53 9.53 -12.36
CA ASP A 25 6.57 9.59 -11.26
C ASP A 25 5.70 8.33 -11.12
N THR A 26 6.30 7.17 -11.39
CA THR A 26 5.67 5.86 -11.21
C THR A 26 6.55 4.90 -10.42
N ILE A 27 5.96 3.87 -9.82
CA ILE A 27 6.68 2.83 -9.07
C ILE A 27 6.75 1.54 -9.90
N GLU A 28 7.98 1.04 -10.09
CA GLU A 28 8.23 -0.25 -10.72
C GLU A 28 7.93 -1.42 -9.76
N LYS A 29 7.73 -2.63 -10.28
CA LYS A 29 7.34 -3.79 -9.47
C LYS A 29 8.25 -4.05 -8.27
N GLU A 30 9.56 -4.03 -8.47
CA GLU A 30 10.53 -4.30 -7.41
C GLU A 30 10.46 -3.23 -6.30
N ASP A 31 10.23 -1.98 -6.68
CA ASP A 31 10.10 -0.85 -5.76
C ASP A 31 8.79 -0.89 -4.98
N LEU A 32 7.68 -1.35 -5.58
CA LEU A 32 6.44 -1.60 -4.87
C LEU A 32 6.63 -2.66 -3.78
N LEU A 33 7.30 -3.76 -4.11
CA LEU A 33 7.58 -4.83 -3.15
C LEU A 33 8.49 -4.35 -2.00
N ARG A 34 9.46 -3.49 -2.30
CA ARG A 34 10.33 -2.86 -1.30
C ARG A 34 9.54 -1.89 -0.42
N LEU A 35 8.71 -1.02 -1.00
CA LEU A 35 7.82 -0.11 -0.27
C LEU A 35 6.96 -0.88 0.72
N MET A 36 6.34 -1.98 0.29
CA MET A 36 5.49 -2.80 1.15
C MET A 36 6.26 -3.41 2.33
N LYS A 37 7.46 -3.94 2.09
CA LYS A 37 8.30 -4.53 3.13
C LYS A 37 8.79 -3.49 4.15
N ASP A 38 9.17 -2.31 3.69
CA ASP A 38 9.72 -1.26 4.53
C ASP A 38 8.64 -0.58 5.40
N ASN A 39 7.42 -0.42 4.88
CA ASN A 39 6.40 0.45 5.49
C ASN A 39 5.21 -0.32 6.08
N PHE A 40 4.97 -1.57 5.68
CA PHE A 40 3.88 -2.41 6.19
C PHE A 40 4.34 -3.75 6.80
N PRO A 41 5.47 -3.83 7.54
CA PRO A 41 6.01 -5.11 8.03
C PRO A 41 5.04 -5.84 8.97
N ASN A 42 4.29 -5.12 9.79
CA ASN A 42 3.30 -5.71 10.71
C ASN A 42 2.10 -6.32 9.98
N PHE A 43 1.61 -5.63 8.94
CA PHE A 43 0.51 -6.12 8.10
C PHE A 43 0.96 -7.37 7.33
N LEU A 44 2.13 -7.33 6.71
CA LEU A 44 2.70 -8.47 5.99
C LEU A 44 2.95 -9.67 6.92
N GLY A 45 3.48 -9.44 8.12
CA GLY A 45 3.65 -10.49 9.12
C GLY A 45 2.32 -11.09 9.60
N ALA A 46 1.24 -10.29 9.63
CA ALA A 46 -0.10 -10.80 9.91
C ALA A 46 -0.64 -11.65 8.74
N CYS A 47 -0.39 -11.28 7.49
CA CYS A 47 -0.74 -12.10 6.33
C CYS A 47 0.00 -13.44 6.34
N GLU A 48 1.31 -13.43 6.60
CA GLU A 48 2.14 -14.64 6.63
C GLU A 48 1.66 -15.64 7.69
N LYS A 49 1.37 -15.18 8.91
CA LYS A 49 0.79 -16.01 9.99
C LYS A 49 -0.55 -16.66 9.61
N ARG A 50 -1.22 -16.12 8.60
CA ARG A 50 -2.49 -16.64 8.06
C ARG A 50 -2.29 -17.49 6.80
N GLY A 51 -1.05 -17.78 6.42
CA GLY A 51 -0.73 -18.53 5.21
C GLY A 51 -1.05 -17.75 3.93
N ARG A 52 -1.06 -16.41 3.98
CA ARG A 52 -1.27 -15.56 2.81
C ARG A 52 0.02 -14.90 2.35
N ASP A 53 0.40 -15.16 1.11
CA ASP A 53 1.44 -14.39 0.43
C ASP A 53 0.81 -13.16 -0.25
N TYR A 54 0.67 -12.08 0.53
CA TYR A 54 0.07 -10.83 0.04
C TYR A 54 0.88 -10.19 -1.09
N LEU A 55 2.19 -10.43 -1.15
CA LEU A 55 3.06 -9.78 -2.14
C LEU A 55 3.04 -10.49 -3.50
N SER A 56 2.62 -11.76 -3.54
CA SER A 56 2.67 -12.60 -4.75
C SER A 56 2.01 -12.00 -6.00
N ASN A 57 0.91 -11.26 -5.84
CA ASN A 57 0.12 -10.72 -6.94
C ASN A 57 -0.29 -9.25 -6.74
N ILE A 58 0.27 -8.56 -5.74
CA ILE A 58 -0.17 -7.20 -5.41
C ILE A 58 0.12 -6.22 -6.53
N PHE A 59 1.23 -6.40 -7.24
CA PHE A 59 1.58 -5.55 -8.37
C PHE A 59 0.55 -5.68 -9.49
N GLU A 60 0.29 -6.92 -9.94
CA GLU A 60 -0.67 -7.21 -11.00
C GLU A 60 -2.10 -6.81 -10.62
N LYS A 61 -2.44 -6.80 -9.32
CA LYS A 61 -3.75 -6.34 -8.84
C LYS A 61 -3.89 -4.81 -8.95
N GLN A 62 -2.81 -4.07 -8.67
CA GLN A 62 -2.85 -2.61 -8.60
C GLN A 62 -2.53 -1.93 -9.93
N ASP A 63 -1.76 -2.57 -10.82
CA ASP A 63 -1.53 -2.17 -12.22
C ASP A 63 -2.83 -2.40 -13.05
N LYS A 64 -3.79 -1.50 -12.86
CA LYS A 64 -5.14 -1.59 -13.44
C LYS A 64 -5.12 -1.27 -14.92
N ASN A 65 -4.26 -0.34 -15.32
CA ASN A 65 -4.13 0.10 -16.71
C ASN A 65 -3.23 -0.84 -17.54
N LYS A 66 -2.47 -1.74 -16.90
CA LYS A 66 -1.56 -2.75 -17.49
C LYS A 66 -0.36 -2.14 -18.21
N ASP A 67 0.11 -0.98 -17.78
CA ASP A 67 1.32 -0.34 -18.30
C ASP A 67 2.60 -0.85 -17.63
N ARG A 68 2.47 -1.76 -16.65
CA ARG A 68 3.54 -2.34 -15.84
C ARG A 68 4.22 -1.32 -14.94
N LYS A 69 3.46 -0.35 -14.47
CA LYS A 69 3.89 0.65 -13.49
C LYS A 69 2.76 0.86 -12.49
N ILE A 70 3.06 1.57 -11.42
CA ILE A 70 2.07 1.99 -10.44
C ILE A 70 2.10 3.52 -10.39
N ASP A 71 1.04 4.14 -10.87
CA ASP A 71 0.84 5.58 -10.70
C ASP A 71 0.33 5.92 -9.28
N PHE A 72 0.23 7.21 -8.97
CA PHE A 72 -0.21 7.63 -7.64
C PHE A 72 -1.64 7.18 -7.31
N SER A 73 -2.53 7.08 -8.30
CA SER A 73 -3.92 6.64 -8.09
C SER A 73 -4.01 5.15 -7.79
N GLU A 74 -3.18 4.33 -8.45
CA GLU A 74 -3.04 2.90 -8.20
C GLU A 74 -2.39 2.64 -6.84
N PHE A 75 -1.41 3.45 -6.46
CA PHE A 75 -0.85 3.46 -5.10
C PHE A 75 -1.90 3.81 -4.04
N LEU A 76 -2.75 4.83 -4.26
CA LEU A 76 -3.84 5.15 -3.33
C LEU A 76 -4.87 4.01 -3.23
N SER A 77 -5.12 3.28 -4.32
CA SER A 77 -5.97 2.09 -4.31
C SER A 77 -5.40 1.00 -3.39
N LEU A 78 -4.09 0.74 -3.45
CA LEU A 78 -3.40 -0.16 -2.52
C LEU A 78 -3.55 0.30 -1.06
N LEU A 79 -3.37 1.59 -0.80
CA LEU A 79 -3.51 2.13 0.54
C LEU A 79 -4.95 2.04 1.06
N ALA A 80 -5.95 2.18 0.17
CA ALA A 80 -7.36 2.00 0.53
C ALA A 80 -7.65 0.55 0.97
N ASP A 81 -7.08 -0.46 0.29
CA ASP A 81 -7.19 -1.87 0.68
C ASP A 81 -6.62 -2.09 2.09
N ILE A 82 -5.41 -1.59 2.35
CA ILE A 82 -4.72 -1.74 3.64
C ILE A 82 -5.45 -0.96 4.75
N ALA A 83 -5.84 0.29 4.49
CA ALA A 83 -6.56 1.12 5.46
C ALA A 83 -7.91 0.51 5.84
N THR A 84 -8.60 -0.10 4.87
CA THR A 84 -9.86 -0.83 5.11
C THR A 84 -9.63 -2.02 6.05
N ASP A 85 -8.55 -2.77 5.87
CA ASP A 85 -8.22 -3.88 6.75
C ASP A 85 -7.81 -3.42 8.16
N TYR A 86 -7.03 -2.34 8.28
CA TYR A 86 -6.76 -1.70 9.58
C TYR A 86 -8.04 -1.18 10.26
N HIS A 87 -8.96 -0.59 9.49
CA HIS A 87 -10.24 -0.14 10.01
C HIS A 87 -11.07 -1.32 10.52
N ASN A 88 -11.18 -2.41 9.76
CA ASN A 88 -11.87 -3.63 10.21
C ASN A 88 -11.20 -4.23 11.45
N HIS A 89 -9.87 -4.20 11.53
CA HIS A 89 -9.13 -4.61 12.71
C HIS A 89 -9.45 -3.77 13.95
N SER A 90 -9.69 -2.47 13.78
CA SER A 90 -10.12 -1.61 14.89
C SER A 90 -11.47 -2.01 15.49
N HIS A 91 -12.30 -2.74 14.73
CA HIS A 91 -13.57 -3.34 15.17
C HIS A 91 -13.44 -4.80 15.64
N GLY A 92 -12.22 -5.30 15.82
CA GLY A 92 -11.94 -6.64 16.34
C GLY A 92 -11.74 -7.72 15.28
N ALA A 93 -11.76 -7.39 13.98
CA ALA A 93 -11.37 -8.33 12.95
C ALA A 93 -9.86 -8.67 13.06
N GLN A 94 -9.44 -9.81 12.52
CA GLN A 94 -8.01 -10.13 12.43
C GLN A 94 -7.37 -9.38 11.26
N LEU A 95 -6.20 -8.76 11.46
CA LEU A 95 -5.43 -8.15 10.38
C LEU A 95 -5.15 -9.14 9.23
N CYS A 96 -5.00 -8.56 8.06
CA CYS A 96 -5.00 -9.19 6.77
C CYS A 96 -6.17 -10.16 6.66
N SER A 97 -7.43 -9.70 6.81
CA SER A 97 -8.63 -10.56 6.78
C SER A 97 -9.27 -10.70 5.40
N GLY A 98 -9.16 -9.73 4.50
CA GLY A 98 -9.79 -9.81 3.18
C GLY A 98 -9.20 -8.90 2.11
N GLY A 99 -9.49 -9.23 0.84
CA GLY A 99 -9.16 -8.42 -0.35
C GLY A 99 -9.17 -9.16 -1.69
N ASN A 100 -10.13 -10.07 -1.94
CA ASN A 100 -10.40 -10.70 -3.24
C ASN A 100 -11.69 -10.13 -3.90
N GLN A 101 -12.06 -8.90 -3.52
CA GLN A 101 -13.15 -8.15 -4.17
C GLN A 101 -12.57 -7.26 -5.25
#